data_AF-A0A7V4LGJ6-F1
#
_entry.id   AF-A0A7V4LGJ6-F1
#
_cell.length_a   1.000
_cell.length_b   1.000
_cell.length_c   1.000
_cell.angle_alpha   90.00
_cell.angle_beta   90.00
_cell.angle_gamma   90.00
#
_symmetry.space_group_name_H-M   'P 1'
#
loop_
_entity.id
_entity.type
_entity.pdbx_description
1 polymer ?
#
loop_
_entity_poly.entity_id
_entity_poly.type
_entity_poly.pdbx_seq_one_letter_code
_entity_poly.pdbx_strand_id
1 'polypeptide(L)'
;MDEDGEERATTAEIDVAALERRAGRLEARGAALVVLSGANVGREIRLEAAELTIGRDASCAVCLPDEGVSREHAQLTSTDGGAWAVEDLPSPKPRW
;
A
#
# COMPACT_ATOMS: atom_id res chain seq x y z
N MET A 1 -40.25 47.17 0.20
CA MET A 1 -39.94 46.99 -1.23
C MET A 1 -38.59 46.35 -1.24
N ASP A 2 -38.71 45.04 -1.34
CA ASP A 2 -37.76 43.95 -1.29
C ASP A 2 -36.90 44.00 -2.56
N GLU A 3 -35.58 43.86 -2.47
CA GLU A 3 -34.80 43.31 -3.58
C GLU A 3 -33.69 42.42 -3.02
N ASP A 4 -33.94 41.14 -3.23
CA ASP A 4 -33.26 39.95 -2.77
C ASP A 4 -31.80 39.85 -3.21
N GLY A 5 -30.93 39.49 -2.26
CA GLY A 5 -29.55 39.10 -2.51
C GLY A 5 -29.49 37.73 -3.18
N GLU A 6 -29.43 37.72 -4.51
CA GLU A 6 -29.18 36.51 -5.30
C GLU A 6 -27.73 36.04 -5.11
N GLU A 7 -27.56 35.12 -4.16
CA GLU A 7 -26.33 34.39 -3.91
C GLU A 7 -26.05 33.49 -5.13
N ARG A 8 -25.28 34.00 -6.10
CA ARG A 8 -24.88 33.26 -7.30
C ARG A 8 -24.00 32.08 -6.90
N ALA A 9 -24.63 30.93 -6.69
CA ALA A 9 -23.94 29.65 -6.59
C ALA A 9 -23.15 29.43 -7.89
N THR A 10 -21.84 29.59 -7.79
CA THR A 10 -20.92 29.31 -8.89
C THR A 10 -20.77 27.80 -9.00
N THR A 11 -21.64 27.17 -9.78
CA THR A 11 -21.51 25.74 -10.10
C THR A 11 -20.38 25.58 -11.12
N ALA A 12 -19.28 24.98 -10.68
CA ALA A 12 -18.21 24.55 -11.58
C ALA A 12 -18.43 23.07 -11.93
N GLU A 13 -18.30 22.74 -13.21
CA GLU A 13 -18.21 21.34 -13.64
C GLU A 13 -16.88 20.77 -13.15
N ILE A 14 -16.95 19.91 -12.13
CA ILE A 14 -15.79 19.16 -11.66
C ILE A 14 -15.77 17.84 -12.40
N ASP A 15 -14.70 17.61 -13.18
CA ASP A 15 -14.42 16.30 -13.76
C ASP A 15 -14.16 15.30 -12.63
N VAL A 16 -15.15 14.43 -12.41
CA VAL A 16 -15.15 13.43 -11.32
C VAL A 16 -13.93 12.51 -11.44
N ALA A 17 -13.57 12.11 -12.66
CA ALA A 17 -12.41 11.25 -12.89
C ALA A 17 -11.08 11.97 -12.57
N ALA A 18 -10.99 13.29 -12.80
CA ALA A 18 -9.83 14.10 -12.42
C ALA A 18 -9.72 14.24 -10.90
N LEU A 19 -10.86 14.35 -10.21
CA LEU A 19 -10.92 14.38 -8.75
C LEU A 19 -10.51 13.03 -8.17
N GLU A 20 -10.99 11.91 -8.73
CA GLU A 20 -10.62 10.55 -8.36
C GLU A 20 -9.12 10.29 -8.58
N ARG A 21 -8.57 10.68 -9.74
CA ARG A 21 -7.12 10.59 -9.99
C ARG A 21 -6.29 11.43 -9.01
N ARG A 22 -6.83 12.58 -8.59
CA ARG A 22 -6.14 13.48 -7.65
C ARG A 22 -6.27 12.99 -6.21
N ALA A 23 -7.41 12.44 -5.83
CA ALA A 23 -7.63 11.74 -4.57
C ALA A 23 -6.72 10.51 -4.48
N GLY A 24 -6.69 9.66 -5.51
CA GLY A 24 -5.78 8.52 -5.59
C GLY A 24 -4.29 8.90 -5.49
N ARG A 25 -3.89 10.08 -6.00
CA ARG A 25 -2.53 10.62 -5.81
C ARG A 25 -2.26 11.18 -4.41
N LEU A 26 -3.27 11.66 -3.71
CA LEU A 26 -3.14 12.13 -2.31
C LEU A 26 -3.13 10.94 -1.34
N GLU A 27 -3.91 9.90 -1.64
CA GLU A 27 -3.83 8.56 -1.03
C GLU A 27 -2.46 7.91 -1.26
N ALA A 28 -1.81 8.20 -2.39
CA ALA A 28 -0.45 7.74 -2.72
C ALA A 28 0.68 8.43 -1.92
N ARG A 29 0.43 8.88 -0.68
CA ARG A 29 1.52 9.02 0.31
C ARG A 29 2.03 7.60 0.61
N GLY A 30 2.89 7.11 -0.28
CA GLY A 30 3.29 5.71 -0.35
C GLY A 30 3.86 5.22 0.96
N ALA A 31 3.47 4.00 1.34
CA ALA A 31 4.12 3.30 2.42
C ALA A 31 5.44 2.70 1.92
N ALA A 32 6.42 2.63 2.81
CA ALA A 32 7.69 1.98 2.52
C ALA A 32 8.04 1.02 3.65
N LEU A 33 8.55 -0.14 3.28
CA LEU A 33 9.15 -1.10 4.20
C LEU A 33 10.65 -0.80 4.28
N VAL A 34 11.13 -0.48 5.48
CA VAL A 34 12.56 -0.24 5.73
C VAL A 34 13.12 -1.38 6.56
N VAL A 35 14.20 -1.99 6.08
CA VAL A 35 14.90 -3.03 6.84
C VAL A 35 15.78 -2.37 7.91
N LEU A 36 15.46 -2.63 9.17
CA LEU A 36 16.14 -2.02 10.32
C LEU A 36 17.33 -2.84 10.84
N SER A 37 17.44 -4.11 10.45
CA SER A 37 18.48 -5.03 10.93
C SER A 37 18.73 -6.19 9.96
N GLY A 38 19.88 -6.85 10.09
CA GLY A 38 20.30 -7.98 9.25
C GLY A 38 21.09 -7.56 8.02
N ALA A 39 21.32 -8.53 7.11
CA ALA A 39 22.15 -8.34 5.92
C ALA A 39 21.64 -7.27 4.94
N ASN A 40 20.35 -6.92 5.03
CA ASN A 40 19.68 -5.97 4.14
C ASN A 40 19.39 -4.62 4.81
N VAL A 41 20.02 -4.29 5.95
CA VAL A 41 19.76 -3.04 6.69
C VAL A 41 19.88 -1.80 5.79
N GLY A 42 18.94 -0.85 5.95
CA GLY A 42 18.88 0.37 5.15
C GLY A 42 18.22 0.18 3.77
N ARG A 43 17.88 -1.05 3.38
CA ARG A 43 17.06 -1.29 2.20
C ARG A 43 15.64 -0.75 2.44
N GLU A 44 15.23 0.16 1.58
CA GLU A 44 13.87 0.70 1.52
C GLU A 44 13.15 0.07 0.32
N ILE A 45 11.95 -0.44 0.56
CA ILE A 45 11.09 -1.02 -0.47
C ILE A 45 9.79 -0.23 -0.47
N ARG A 46 9.44 0.37 -1.60
CA ARG A 46 8.16 1.07 -1.76
C ARG A 46 7.04 0.06 -1.95
N LEU A 47 5.94 0.29 -1.24
CA LEU A 47 4.74 -0.52 -1.38
C LEU A 47 3.89 0.05 -2.53
N GLU A 48 4.20 -0.40 -3.75
CA GLU A 48 3.59 0.12 -4.98
C GLU A 48 2.44 -0.77 -5.53
N ALA A 49 2.37 -2.03 -5.07
CA ALA A 49 1.34 -2.99 -5.49
C ALA A 49 0.33 -3.26 -4.38
N ALA A 50 -0.93 -3.45 -4.73
CA ALA A 50 -2.01 -3.70 -3.77
C ALA A 50 -1.78 -4.96 -2.90
N GLU A 51 -0.98 -5.90 -3.39
CA GLU A 51 -0.58 -7.11 -2.68
C GLU A 51 0.93 -7.35 -2.88
N LEU A 52 1.65 -7.63 -1.79
CA LEU A 52 3.09 -7.88 -1.79
C LEU A 52 3.45 -9.02 -0.83
N THR A 53 4.16 -10.02 -1.33
CA THR A 53 4.64 -11.13 -0.49
C THR A 53 6.06 -10.87 0.02
N ILE A 54 6.28 -11.18 1.29
CA ILE A 54 7.57 -11.15 1.99
C ILE A 54 7.99 -12.58 2.26
N GLY A 55 9.22 -12.94 1.91
CA GLY A 55 9.72 -14.28 2.17
C GLY A 55 11.15 -14.51 1.67
N ARG A 56 11.67 -15.70 1.92
CA ARG A 56 13.02 -16.12 1.48
C ARG A 56 13.07 -16.47 -0.01
N ASP A 57 11.93 -16.81 -0.60
CA ASP A 57 11.88 -17.19 -2.00
C ASP A 57 12.12 -15.96 -2.91
N ALA A 58 12.85 -16.15 -4.00
CA ALA A 58 13.13 -15.08 -4.95
C ALA A 58 11.89 -14.64 -5.74
N SER A 59 10.81 -15.44 -5.71
CA SER A 59 9.50 -15.06 -6.25
C SER A 59 8.74 -14.05 -5.38
N CYS A 60 9.14 -13.85 -4.12
CA CYS A 60 8.52 -12.85 -3.24
C CYS A 60 8.90 -11.43 -3.67
N ALA A 61 7.94 -10.50 -3.63
CA ALA A 61 8.17 -9.09 -3.89
C ALA A 61 9.23 -8.50 -2.95
N VAL A 62 9.20 -8.91 -1.68
CA VAL A 62 10.26 -8.65 -0.71
C VAL A 62 10.99 -9.95 -0.42
N CYS A 63 12.02 -10.22 -1.22
CA CYS A 63 12.95 -11.31 -0.93
C CYS A 63 13.88 -10.94 0.23
N LEU A 64 13.86 -11.76 1.28
CA LEU A 64 14.74 -11.73 2.44
C LEU A 64 15.44 -13.09 2.53
N PRO A 65 16.63 -13.26 1.91
CA PRO A 65 17.31 -14.54 1.81
C PRO A 65 17.96 -14.94 3.15
N ASP A 66 17.16 -15.26 4.15
CA ASP A 66 17.57 -15.60 5.51
C ASP A 66 16.95 -16.95 5.92
N GLU A 67 17.74 -17.86 6.49
CA GLU A 67 17.29 -19.22 6.85
C GLU A 67 16.18 -19.24 7.91
N GLY A 68 16.06 -18.18 8.72
CA GLY A 68 14.97 -18.00 9.69
C GLY A 68 13.65 -17.54 9.06
N VAL A 69 13.65 -17.19 7.77
CA VAL A 69 12.48 -16.70 7.03
C VAL A 69 11.91 -17.82 6.14
N SER A 70 10.60 -17.99 6.21
CA SER A 70 9.86 -18.94 5.38
C SER A 70 9.91 -18.54 3.91
N ARG A 71 9.74 -19.52 3.00
CA ARG A 71 9.71 -19.24 1.54
C ARG A 71 8.72 -18.13 1.20
N GLU A 72 7.52 -18.25 1.75
CA GLU A 72 6.48 -17.22 1.81
C GLU A 72 6.18 -17.04 3.31
N HIS A 73 6.53 -15.88 3.86
CA HIS A 73 6.50 -15.65 5.31
C HIS A 73 5.34 -14.74 5.69
N ALA A 74 5.14 -13.65 4.97
CA ALA A 74 4.03 -12.74 5.22
C ALA A 74 3.51 -12.14 3.92
N GLN A 75 2.27 -11.69 3.94
CA GLN A 75 1.65 -10.94 2.86
C GLN A 75 1.25 -9.56 3.37
N LEU A 76 1.52 -8.54 2.56
CA LEU A 76 1.08 -7.17 2.75
C LEU A 76 -0.02 -6.86 1.76
N THR A 77 -1.14 -6.32 2.24
CA THR A 77 -2.28 -5.96 1.39
C THR A 77 -2.71 -4.52 1.68
N SER A 78 -2.86 -3.71 0.64
CA SER A 78 -3.42 -2.36 0.76
C SER A 78 -4.93 -2.46 0.95
N THR A 79 -5.46 -1.69 1.90
CA THR A 79 -6.91 -1.54 2.11
C THR A 79 -7.42 -0.32 1.35
N ASP A 80 -8.74 -0.25 1.10
CA ASP A 80 -9.38 0.84 0.34
C ASP A 80 -9.18 2.25 0.94
N GLY A 81 -8.69 2.36 2.17
CA GLY A 81 -8.41 3.63 2.86
C GLY A 81 -6.92 3.99 2.98
N GLY A 82 -6.06 3.40 2.14
CA GLY A 82 -4.61 3.71 2.12
C GLY A 82 -3.81 3.10 3.29
N ALA A 83 -4.46 2.36 4.18
CA ALA A 83 -3.81 1.58 5.23
C ALA A 83 -3.33 0.23 4.69
N TRP A 84 -2.28 -0.32 5.30
CA TRP A 84 -1.71 -1.61 4.95
C TRP A 84 -1.99 -2.63 6.05
N ALA A 85 -2.47 -3.80 5.66
CA ALA A 85 -2.58 -4.97 6.52
C ALA A 85 -1.37 -5.88 6.27
N VAL A 86 -0.86 -6.51 7.32
CA VAL A 86 0.12 -7.59 7.22
C VAL A 86 -0.49 -8.86 7.78
N GLU A 87 -0.38 -9.94 7.02
CA GLU A 87 -0.83 -11.27 7.42
C GLU A 87 0.37 -12.22 7.43
N ASP A 88 0.54 -12.96 8.53
CA ASP A 88 1.54 -14.02 8.62
C ASP A 88 1.04 -15.23 7.82
N LEU A 89 1.84 -15.67 6.84
CA LEU A 89 1.50 -16.83 6.03
C LEU A 89 1.92 -18.09 6.79
N PRO A 90 1.00 -19.05 7.02
CA PRO A 90 1.34 -20.28 7.68
C PRO A 90 2.37 -21.02 6.85
N SER A 91 3.56 -21.19 7.42
CA SER A 91 4.64 -21.92 6.76
C SER A 91 4.17 -23.33 6.40
N PRO A 92 4.35 -23.81 5.15
CA PRO A 92 3.98 -25.16 4.79
C PRO A 92 4.76 -26.12 5.68
N LYS A 93 4.05 -26.78 6.60
CA LYS A 93 4.63 -27.80 7.48
C LYS A 93 5.26 -28.88 6.59
N PRO A 94 6.49 -29.33 6.86
CA PRO A 94 7.01 -30.49 6.17
C PRO A 94 6.07 -31.67 6.44
N ARG A 95 5.51 -32.24 5.37
CA ARG A 95 4.75 -33.48 5.42
C ARG A 95 5.79 -34.60 5.48
N TRP A 96 5.93 -35.24 6.64
CA TRP A 96 6.70 -36.47 6.80
C TRP A 96 5.85 -37.68 6.41
#